data_AF-A0A3L7MRY1-F1
#
_entry.id   AF-A0A3L7MRY1-F1
#
_cell.length_a   1.000
_cell.length_b   1.000
_cell.length_c   1.000
_cell.angle_alpha   90.00
_cell.angle_beta   90.00
_cell.angle_gamma   90.00
#
_symmetry.space_group_name_H-M   'P 1'
#
loop_
_entity.id
_entity.type
_entity.pdbx_description
1 polymer ?
#
loop_
_entity_poly.entity_id
_entity_poly.type
_entity_poly.pdbx_seq_one_letter_code
_entity_poly.pdbx_strand_id
1 'polypeptide(L)'
;APAFAALPIAELPLKLVPLLRGLRALGISCPMAPDVELALDDERRMHIVGRADQLARVRTARTWATMHRELLGMAFAELKDGFEVRERILLGDAREAISLHGTGVLLDVLVVAETPSGRVHVVVPLNDPTTCG
;
A
#
# COMPACT_ATOMS: atom_id res chain seq x y z
N ALA A 1 23.95 17.22 -2.71
CA ALA A 1 22.97 16.20 -2.34
C ALA A 1 21.73 16.39 -3.22
N PRO A 2 21.10 15.32 -3.74
CA PRO A 2 19.81 15.49 -4.40
C PRO A 2 18.81 16.07 -3.40
N ALA A 3 18.05 17.08 -3.82
CA ALA A 3 16.97 17.62 -3.03
C ALA A 3 15.77 16.68 -3.18
N PHE A 4 15.40 16.00 -2.11
CA PHE A 4 14.18 15.20 -2.07
C PHE A 4 13.05 16.09 -1.60
N ALA A 5 12.04 16.28 -2.44
CA ALA A 5 10.87 17.08 -2.09
C ALA A 5 9.79 16.20 -1.49
N ALA A 6 9.17 16.68 -0.42
CA ALA A 6 7.89 16.15 0.03
C ALA A 6 6.85 16.36 -1.09
N LEU A 7 6.06 15.34 -1.36
CA LEU A 7 4.93 15.42 -2.27
C LEU A 7 3.64 15.64 -1.49
N PRO A 8 2.80 16.60 -1.85
CA PRO A 8 1.44 16.65 -1.33
C PRO A 8 0.69 15.35 -1.65
N ILE A 9 -0.18 14.89 -0.74
CA ILE A 9 -1.03 13.70 -0.95
C ILE A 9 -1.82 13.80 -2.27
N ALA A 10 -2.27 14.99 -2.65
CA ALA A 10 -2.99 15.24 -3.89
C ALA A 10 -2.17 15.00 -5.17
N GLU A 11 -0.84 15.01 -5.06
CA GLU A 11 0.09 14.73 -6.16
C GLU A 11 0.55 13.26 -6.19
N LEU A 12 0.16 12.46 -5.19
CA LEU A 12 0.42 11.02 -5.23
C LEU A 12 -0.39 10.38 -6.38
N PRO A 13 0.19 9.40 -7.08
CA PRO A 13 -0.51 8.70 -8.16
C PRO A 13 -1.85 8.10 -7.70
N LEU A 14 -2.81 8.03 -8.61
CA LEU A 14 -4.12 7.42 -8.32
C LEU A 14 -4.01 5.90 -8.07
N LYS A 15 -3.06 5.25 -8.72
CA LYS A 15 -2.74 3.83 -8.59
C LYS A 15 -1.39 3.69 -7.91
N LEU A 16 -1.40 3.10 -6.72
CA LEU A 16 -0.28 2.98 -5.80
C LEU A 16 0.39 1.60 -5.95
N VAL A 17 -0.38 0.54 -6.14
CA VAL A 17 0.15 -0.83 -6.21
C VAL A 17 1.27 -1.00 -7.25
N PRO A 18 1.19 -0.44 -8.48
CA PRO A 18 2.29 -0.55 -9.45
C PRO A 18 3.63 0.07 -9.01
N LEU A 19 3.61 0.94 -8.01
CA LEU A 19 4.82 1.57 -7.44
C LEU A 19 5.45 0.72 -6.34
N LEU A 20 4.70 -0.24 -5.78
CA LEU A 20 5.09 -1.05 -4.64
C LEU A 20 5.67 -2.38 -5.13
N ARG A 21 6.99 -2.51 -5.04
CA ARG A 21 7.71 -3.72 -5.46
C ARG A 21 7.19 -4.93 -4.68
N GLY A 22 7.02 -6.05 -5.38
CA GLY A 22 6.58 -7.32 -4.78
C GLY A 22 5.08 -7.39 -4.53
N LEU A 23 4.30 -6.36 -4.88
CA LEU A 23 2.85 -6.40 -4.81
C LEU A 23 2.24 -6.57 -6.20
N ARG A 24 1.26 -7.47 -6.29
CA ARG A 24 0.42 -7.67 -7.46
C ARG A 24 -1.02 -7.28 -7.15
N ALA A 25 -1.56 -6.36 -7.93
CA ALA A 25 -2.97 -5.95 -7.78
C ALA A 25 -3.90 -7.14 -8.02
N LEU A 26 -4.92 -7.27 -7.17
CA LEU A 26 -5.91 -8.35 -7.24
C LEU A 26 -6.96 -8.14 -8.34
N GLY A 27 -7.10 -6.91 -8.84
CA GLY A 27 -8.04 -6.55 -9.91
C GLY A 27 -9.50 -6.39 -9.46
N ILE A 28 -9.76 -6.48 -8.16
CA ILE A 28 -11.07 -6.21 -7.54
C ILE A 28 -10.96 -5.07 -6.52
N SER A 29 -12.10 -4.49 -6.18
CA SER A 29 -12.20 -3.42 -5.19
C SER A 29 -13.17 -3.81 -4.07
N CYS A 30 -12.92 -3.30 -2.86
CA CYS A 30 -13.92 -3.34 -1.80
C CYS A 30 -15.12 -2.44 -2.21
N PRO A 31 -16.37 -2.95 -2.22
CA PRO A 31 -17.53 -2.15 -2.62
C PRO A 31 -17.74 -0.89 -1.76
N MET A 32 -17.33 -0.94 -0.49
CA MET A 32 -17.49 0.16 0.46
C MET A 32 -16.30 1.14 0.49
N ALA A 33 -15.21 0.80 -0.19
CA ALA A 33 -13.99 1.59 -0.28
C ALA A 33 -13.33 1.34 -1.65
N PRO A 34 -13.95 1.81 -2.76
CA PRO A 34 -13.50 1.47 -4.11
C PRO A 34 -12.19 2.17 -4.51
N ASP A 35 -11.80 3.20 -3.76
CA ASP A 35 -10.64 4.06 -3.99
C ASP A 35 -9.36 3.58 -3.28
N VAL A 36 -9.44 2.49 -2.50
CA VAL A 36 -8.26 1.77 -2.00
C VAL A 36 -8.04 0.50 -2.81
N GLU A 37 -6.80 0.07 -2.91
CA GLU A 37 -6.41 -1.06 -3.75
C GLU A 37 -6.17 -2.31 -2.92
N LEU A 38 -6.49 -3.47 -3.48
CA LEU A 38 -6.18 -4.77 -2.91
C LEU A 38 -5.07 -5.41 -3.71
N ALA A 39 -4.03 -5.89 -3.03
CA ALA A 39 -2.88 -6.54 -3.65
C ALA A 39 -2.45 -7.77 -2.86
N LEU A 40 -1.69 -8.66 -3.51
CA LEU A 40 -1.03 -9.80 -2.89
C LEU A 40 0.48 -9.65 -2.99
N ASP A 41 1.18 -10.12 -1.98
CA ASP A 41 2.62 -10.38 -2.05
C ASP A 41 2.92 -11.85 -2.38
N ASP A 42 4.21 -12.17 -2.53
CA ASP A 42 4.70 -13.50 -2.87
C ASP A 42 4.38 -14.55 -1.78
N GLU A 43 4.19 -14.11 -0.53
CA GLU A 43 3.78 -14.94 0.60
C GLU A 43 2.26 -15.05 0.77
N ARG A 44 1.49 -14.61 -0.24
CA ARG A 44 0.02 -14.69 -0.29
C ARG A 44 -0.68 -13.89 0.81
N ARG A 45 -0.01 -12.89 1.37
CA ARG A 45 -0.63 -11.93 2.31
C ARG A 45 -1.34 -10.86 1.49
N MET A 46 -2.54 -10.51 1.93
CA MET A 46 -3.33 -9.46 1.30
C MET A 46 -2.93 -8.11 1.87
N HIS A 47 -2.56 -7.18 0.99
CA HIS A 47 -2.28 -5.79 1.33
C HIS A 47 -3.47 -4.92 0.89
N ILE A 48 -4.00 -4.14 1.83
CA ILE A 48 -4.94 -3.05 1.56
C ILE A 48 -4.11 -1.77 1.45
N VAL A 49 -4.01 -1.25 0.23
CA VAL A 49 -3.11 -0.15 -0.14
C VAL A 49 -3.89 1.14 -0.29
N GLY A 50 -3.47 2.19 0.40
CA GLY A 50 -4.07 3.52 0.32
C GLY A 50 -3.10 4.65 0.66
N ARG A 51 -3.64 5.87 0.75
CA ARG A 51 -2.93 7.08 1.21
C ARG A 51 -3.31 7.43 2.66
N ALA A 52 -2.56 8.34 3.28
CA ALA A 52 -2.80 8.76 4.65
C ALA A 52 -4.20 9.36 4.88
N ASP A 53 -4.77 10.07 3.90
CA ASP A 53 -6.13 10.61 3.96
C ASP A 53 -7.23 9.54 3.77
N GLN A 54 -6.86 8.31 3.44
CA GLN A 54 -7.77 7.19 3.19
C GLN A 54 -7.79 6.14 4.31
N LEU A 55 -7.15 6.38 5.46
CA LEU A 55 -7.02 5.40 6.56
C LEU A 55 -8.35 4.75 6.98
N ALA A 56 -9.42 5.53 7.10
CA ALA A 56 -10.74 4.97 7.44
C ALA A 56 -11.24 3.99 6.37
N ARG A 57 -11.01 4.30 5.09
CA ARG A 57 -11.39 3.44 3.95
C ARG A 57 -10.52 2.18 3.88
N VAL A 58 -9.22 2.31 4.18
CA VAL A 58 -8.29 1.17 4.32
C VAL A 58 -8.78 0.21 5.40
N ARG A 59 -9.19 0.71 6.56
CA ARG A 59 -9.75 -0.11 7.65
C ARG A 59 -11.09 -0.76 7.28
N THR A 60 -11.95 -0.04 6.55
CA THR A 60 -13.19 -0.59 5.99
C THR A 60 -12.89 -1.76 5.04
N ALA A 61 -11.96 -1.58 4.10
CA ALA A 61 -11.56 -2.63 3.18
C ALA A 61 -10.88 -3.82 3.87
N ARG A 62 -10.06 -3.59 4.90
CA ARG A 62 -9.49 -4.66 5.74
C ARG A 62 -10.58 -5.48 6.42
N THR A 63 -11.53 -4.82 7.07
CA THR A 63 -12.66 -5.49 7.72
C THR A 63 -13.46 -6.30 6.70
N TRP A 64 -13.76 -5.71 5.54
CA TRP A 64 -14.44 -6.38 4.45
C TRP A 64 -13.70 -7.63 3.97
N ALA A 65 -12.40 -7.53 3.69
CA ALA A 65 -11.58 -8.65 3.22
C ALA A 65 -11.51 -9.78 4.25
N THR A 66 -11.44 -9.43 5.54
CA THR A 66 -11.45 -10.38 6.66
C THR A 66 -12.79 -11.11 6.74
N MET A 67 -13.90 -10.38 6.66
CA MET A 67 -15.25 -10.95 6.72
C MET A 67 -15.59 -11.82 5.51
N HIS A 68 -15.02 -11.53 4.34
CA HIS A 68 -15.29 -12.25 3.10
C HIS A 68 -14.15 -13.19 2.69
N ARG A 69 -13.31 -13.63 3.65
CA ARG A 69 -12.14 -14.46 3.37
C ARG A 69 -12.46 -15.73 2.59
N GLU A 70 -13.58 -16.37 2.87
CA GLU A 70 -13.99 -17.63 2.24
C GLU A 70 -14.34 -17.40 0.77
N LEU A 71 -15.14 -16.36 0.48
CA LEU A 71 -15.49 -15.96 -0.88
C LEU A 71 -14.25 -15.56 -1.69
N LEU A 72 -13.33 -14.82 -1.06
CA LEU A 72 -12.05 -14.46 -1.68
C LEU A 72 -11.20 -15.71 -1.96
N GLY A 73 -11.17 -16.69 -1.06
CA GLY A 73 -10.49 -17.98 -1.27
C GLY A 73 -11.11 -18.84 -2.37
N MET A 74 -12.41 -18.71 -2.62
CA MET A 74 -13.08 -19.35 -3.76
C MET A 74 -12.75 -18.66 -5.09
N ALA A 75 -12.64 -17.33 -5.10
CA ALA A 75 -12.35 -16.54 -6.29
C ALA A 75 -10.86 -16.57 -6.68
N PHE A 76 -9.97 -16.64 -5.70
CA PHE A 76 -8.52 -16.60 -5.89
C PHE A 76 -7.88 -17.82 -5.24
N ALA A 77 -7.39 -18.76 -6.06
CA ALA A 77 -6.82 -20.01 -5.58
C ALA A 77 -5.66 -19.82 -4.58
N GLU A 78 -4.91 -18.72 -4.70
CA GLU A 78 -3.81 -18.35 -3.81
C GLU A 78 -4.27 -18.05 -2.38
N LEU A 79 -5.56 -17.72 -2.19
CA LEU A 79 -6.16 -17.34 -0.91
C LEU A 79 -6.96 -18.46 -0.24
N LYS A 80 -7.05 -19.63 -0.88
CA LYS A 80 -7.93 -20.73 -0.47
C LYS A 80 -7.66 -21.21 0.95
N ASP A 81 -6.39 -21.30 1.35
CA ASP A 81 -5.99 -21.81 2.67
C ASP A 81 -6.03 -20.72 3.77
N GLY A 82 -6.59 -19.56 3.43
CA GLY A 82 -6.55 -18.37 4.27
C GLY A 82 -5.36 -17.47 3.96
N PHE A 83 -5.44 -16.24 4.46
CA PHE A 83 -4.44 -15.20 4.26
C PHE A 83 -4.44 -14.22 5.43
N GLU A 84 -3.29 -13.59 5.66
CA GLU A 84 -3.17 -12.44 6.53
C GLU A 84 -3.60 -11.17 5.77
N VAL A 85 -4.25 -10.22 6.45
CA VAL A 85 -4.57 -8.91 5.87
C VAL A 85 -3.73 -7.83 6.53
N ARG A 86 -2.92 -7.14 5.74
CA ARG A 86 -2.06 -6.02 6.14
C ARG A 86 -2.57 -4.72 5.56
N GLU A 87 -2.41 -3.65 6.34
CA GLU A 87 -2.66 -2.29 5.88
C GLU A 87 -1.32 -1.70 5.42
N ARG A 88 -1.30 -1.07 4.24
CA ARG A 88 -0.12 -0.41 3.70
C ARG A 88 -0.47 0.99 3.20
N ILE A 89 0.29 1.98 3.61
CA ILE A 89 0.04 3.40 3.31
C ILE A 89 1.23 4.00 2.59
N LEU A 90 0.97 4.55 1.40
CA LEU A 90 1.93 5.39 0.69
C LEU A 90 1.79 6.84 1.15
N LEU A 91 2.90 7.40 1.61
CA LEU A 91 3.05 8.75 2.11
C LEU A 91 3.75 9.62 1.06
N GLY A 92 3.37 10.89 0.99
CA GLY A 92 4.10 11.88 0.20
C GLY A 92 5.23 12.55 1.00
N ASP A 93 5.15 12.49 2.33
CA ASP A 93 6.16 12.98 3.25
C ASP A 93 6.39 11.98 4.41
N ALA A 94 7.66 11.67 4.70
CA ALA A 94 8.03 10.77 5.79
C ALA A 94 7.60 11.30 7.17
N ARG A 95 7.40 12.61 7.33
CA ARG A 95 6.92 13.22 8.58
C ARG A 95 5.50 12.77 8.93
N GLU A 96 4.69 12.42 7.93
CA GLU A 96 3.34 11.89 8.15
C GLU A 96 3.36 10.53 8.88
N ALA A 97 4.48 9.80 8.81
CA ALA A 97 4.67 8.52 9.47
C ALA A 97 4.59 8.63 11.00
N ILE A 98 4.87 9.79 11.58
CA ILE A 98 4.85 10.02 13.03
C ILE A 98 3.48 9.67 13.63
N SER A 99 2.40 10.10 12.97
CA SER A 99 1.03 9.84 13.42
C SER A 99 0.57 8.39 13.24
N LEU A 100 1.30 7.61 12.44
CA LEU A 100 1.00 6.22 12.12
C LEU A 100 1.97 5.23 12.78
N HIS A 101 2.99 5.74 13.46
CA HIS A 101 3.96 4.94 14.17
C HIS A 101 3.28 4.08 15.25
N GLY A 102 3.69 2.81 15.35
CA GLY A 102 3.16 1.87 16.34
C GLY A 102 1.76 1.32 16.05
N THR A 103 1.12 1.70 14.92
CA THR A 103 -0.22 1.19 14.55
C THR A 103 -0.20 -0.20 13.92
N GLY A 104 0.99 -0.71 13.54
CA GLY A 104 1.16 -1.95 12.79
C GLY A 104 0.93 -1.83 11.28
N VAL A 105 0.62 -0.63 10.79
CA VAL A 105 0.51 -0.32 9.36
C VAL A 105 1.90 -0.29 8.71
N LEU A 106 2.02 -0.86 7.51
CA LEU A 106 3.21 -0.76 6.68
C LEU A 106 3.24 0.61 6.00
N LEU A 107 4.36 1.31 6.08
CA LEU A 107 4.52 2.68 5.61
C LEU A 107 5.58 2.70 4.52
N ASP A 108 5.21 3.31 3.40
CA ASP A 108 6.08 3.56 2.26
C ASP A 108 6.06 5.07 1.99
N VAL A 109 7.17 5.66 1.59
CA VAL A 109 7.21 7.08 1.16
C VAL A 109 7.58 7.17 -0.32
N LEU A 110 6.82 7.96 -1.08
CA LEU A 110 7.16 8.27 -2.47
C LEU A 110 8.13 9.45 -2.49
N VAL A 111 9.33 9.20 -2.97
CA VAL A 111 10.39 10.20 -3.12
C VAL A 111 10.54 10.56 -4.59
N VAL A 112 10.55 11.85 -4.88
CA VAL A 112 10.92 12.36 -6.21
C VAL A 112 12.37 12.83 -6.16
N ALA A 113 13.20 12.20 -6.98
CA ALA A 113 14.60 12.55 -7.16
C ALA A 113 14.79 13.25 -8.52
N GLU A 114 15.39 14.42 -8.51
CA GLU A 114 15.89 15.05 -9.73
C GLU A 114 17.21 14.39 -10.13
N THR A 115 17.24 13.77 -11.31
CA THR A 115 18.44 13.15 -11.89
C THR A 115 18.82 13.87 -13.19
N PRO A 116 20.07 13.73 -13.69
CA PRO A 116 20.45 14.29 -15.00
C PRO A 116 19.57 13.79 -16.16
N SER A 117 18.94 12.61 -16.01
CA SER A 117 18.00 12.02 -16.96
C SER A 117 16.52 12.44 -16.76
N GLY A 118 16.24 13.29 -15.77
CA GLY A 118 14.89 13.75 -15.42
C GLY A 118 14.44 13.32 -14.02
N ARG A 119 13.16 13.56 -13.72
CA ARG A 119 12.55 13.14 -12.45
C ARG A 119 12.37 11.64 -12.38
N VAL A 120 12.82 11.05 -11.28
CA VAL A 120 12.63 9.63 -10.97
C VAL A 120 11.80 9.52 -9.70
N HIS A 121 10.79 8.64 -9.74
CA HIS A 121 9.94 8.31 -8.61
C HIS A 121 10.48 7.05 -7.95
N VAL A 122 10.80 7.12 -6.66
CA VAL A 122 11.31 5.99 -5.89
C VAL A 122 10.42 5.82 -4.67
N VAL A 123 9.87 4.62 -4.47
CA VAL A 123 9.18 4.29 -3.23
C VAL A 123 10.18 3.69 -2.26
N VAL A 124 10.24 4.24 -1.06
CA VAL A 124 11.12 3.78 0.02
C VAL A 124 10.27 3.23 1.16
N PRO A 125 10.38 1.93 1.49
CA PRO A 125 9.72 1.35 2.64
C PRO A 125 10.34 1.87 3.94
N LEU A 126 9.51 2.25 4.90
CA LEU A 126 9.95 2.80 6.19
C LEU A 126 10.00 1.73 7.30
N ASN A 127 9.14 0.73 7.24
CA ASN A 127 9.00 -0.30 8.29
C ASN A 127 8.60 -1.69 7.77
N ASP A 128 8.84 -1.98 6.50
CA ASP A 128 8.50 -3.28 5.90
C ASP A 128 9.69 -4.25 5.91
N PRO A 129 9.68 -5.29 6.76
CA PRO A 129 10.84 -6.17 6.95
C PRO A 129 11.17 -7.04 5.73
N THR A 130 10.26 -7.20 4.77
CA THR A 130 10.48 -8.03 3.57
C THR A 130 11.28 -7.29 2.49
N THR A 131 11.52 -5.99 2.67
CA THR A 131 12.20 -5.13 1.70
C THR A 131 13.65 -4.82 2.05
N CYS A 132 14.13 -5.28 3.23
CA CYS A 132 15.53 -5.23 3.63
C CYS A 132 16.30 -6.45 3.10
N GLY A 133 16.46 -6.55 1.78
CA GLY A 133 17.22 -7.59 1.08
C GLY A 133 17.99 -7.05 -0.10
#